data_AF-A0A7C1BP32-F1
#
_entry.id   AF-A0A7C1BP32-F1
#
_cell.length_a   1.000
_cell.length_b   1.000
_cell.length_c   1.000
_cell.angle_alpha   90.00
_cell.angle_beta   90.00
_cell.angle_gamma   90.00
#
_symmetry.space_group_name_H-M   'P 1'
#
loop_
_entity.id
_entity.type
_entity.pdbx_description
1 polymer ?
#
loop_
_entity_poly.entity_id
_entity_poly.type
_entity_poly.pdbx_seq_one_letter_code
_entity_poly.pdbx_strand_id
1 'polypeptide(L)'
;MNLVVHFRKAVLLTAFFFLFTGELWSQIDRLGLWVIRDQLTSAEKIDSVVEFAQKNGFTDLFVQVRGRDDAFYNSRKIRKSRLITQSDFDPLKYVLDQVKGKKIKVHAWVNVYLVWTSRKLPDKSHVIMKSPGWCAVDK
;
A
#
# COMPACT_ATOMS: atom_id res chain seq x y z
N MET A 1 -32.85 54.71 5.08
CA MET A 1 -32.35 54.34 3.72
C MET A 1 -31.04 53.53 3.77
N ASN A 2 -30.07 53.88 4.63
CA ASN A 2 -28.78 53.18 4.72
C ASN A 2 -28.87 51.71 5.19
N LEU A 3 -29.68 51.39 6.20
CA LEU A 3 -29.74 50.03 6.77
C LEU A 3 -30.14 48.95 5.74
N VAL A 4 -31.13 49.25 4.89
CA VAL A 4 -31.62 48.33 3.83
C VAL A 4 -30.56 48.08 2.76
N VAL A 5 -29.74 49.10 2.44
CA VAL A 5 -28.63 48.98 1.48
C VAL A 5 -27.51 48.14 2.06
N HIS A 6 -27.17 48.30 3.34
CA HIS A 6 -26.16 47.49 4.03
C HIS A 6 -26.62 46.03 4.16
N PHE A 7 -27.90 45.80 4.46
CA PHE A 7 -28.47 44.45 4.53
C PHE A 7 -28.47 43.74 3.17
N ARG A 8 -28.84 44.43 2.08
CA ARG A 8 -28.75 43.88 0.71
C ARG A 8 -27.31 43.56 0.31
N LYS A 9 -26.35 44.44 0.62
CA LYS A 9 -24.93 44.19 0.36
C LYS A 9 -24.40 43.00 1.16
N ALA A 10 -24.81 42.86 2.42
CA ALA A 10 -24.44 41.70 3.25
C ALA A 10 -25.00 40.39 2.67
N VAL A 11 -26.28 40.35 2.29
CA VAL A 11 -26.88 39.16 1.65
C VAL A 11 -26.17 38.79 0.34
N LEU A 12 -25.84 39.78 -0.49
CA LEU A 12 -25.10 39.57 -1.73
C LEU A 12 -23.67 39.07 -1.49
N LEU A 13 -22.97 39.62 -0.49
CA LEU A 13 -21.63 39.16 -0.11
C LEU A 13 -21.65 37.73 0.44
N THR A 14 -22.63 37.39 1.29
CA THR A 14 -22.79 36.03 1.83
C THR A 14 -23.15 35.05 0.70
N ALA A 15 -24.09 35.40 -0.19
CA ALA A 15 -24.44 34.58 -1.34
C ALA A 15 -23.26 34.40 -2.31
N PHE A 16 -22.48 35.45 -2.56
CA PHE A 16 -21.25 35.39 -3.36
C PHE A 16 -20.18 34.51 -2.72
N PHE A 17 -20.03 34.55 -1.39
CA PHE A 17 -19.13 33.69 -0.64
C PHE A 17 -19.55 32.21 -0.79
N PHE A 18 -20.84 31.89 -0.68
CA PHE A 18 -21.35 30.53 -0.89
C PHE A 18 -21.26 30.05 -2.35
N LEU A 19 -21.36 30.95 -3.33
CA LEU A 19 -21.17 30.64 -4.75
C LEU A 19 -19.70 30.33 -5.09
N PHE A 20 -18.74 30.93 -4.39
CA PHE A 20 -17.30 30.69 -4.61
C PHE A 20 -16.73 29.54 -3.77
N THR A 21 -17.41 29.10 -2.71
CA THR A 21 -17.00 27.94 -1.90
C THR A 21 -17.41 26.59 -2.49
N GLY A 22 -18.17 26.57 -3.60
CA GLY A 22 -18.80 25.38 -4.15
C GLY A 22 -17.84 24.27 -4.59
N GLU A 23 -16.59 24.57 -4.94
CA GLU A 23 -15.68 23.57 -5.53
C GLU A 23 -14.21 23.73 -5.09
N LEU A 24 -13.98 23.95 -3.79
CA LEU A 24 -12.67 23.70 -3.17
C LEU A 24 -12.57 22.26 -2.65
N TRP A 25 -13.20 21.31 -3.34
CA TRP A 25 -12.92 19.90 -3.14
C TRP A 25 -11.66 19.58 -3.93
N SER A 26 -10.53 19.43 -3.23
CA SER A 26 -9.39 18.74 -3.81
C SER A 26 -9.89 17.37 -4.32
N GLN A 27 -9.95 17.20 -5.64
CA GLN A 27 -10.17 15.89 -6.25
C GLN A 27 -8.92 15.05 -5.96
N ILE A 28 -8.90 14.38 -4.82
CA ILE A 28 -7.94 13.32 -4.55
C ILE A 28 -8.32 12.17 -5.48
N ASP A 29 -7.83 12.23 -6.70
CA ASP A 29 -8.08 11.21 -7.73
C ASP A 29 -7.37 9.89 -7.42
N ARG A 30 -6.38 9.93 -6.53
CA ARG A 30 -5.64 8.75 -6.08
C ARG A 30 -5.36 8.79 -4.59
N LEU A 31 -5.81 7.73 -3.91
CA LEU A 31 -5.53 7.48 -2.51
C LEU A 31 -4.77 6.16 -2.39
N GLY A 32 -3.50 6.26 -1.98
CA GLY A 32 -2.58 5.15 -1.88
C GLY A 32 -2.56 4.51 -0.49
N LEU A 33 -2.52 3.18 -0.44
CA LEU A 33 -2.33 2.40 0.79
C LEU A 33 -1.05 1.57 0.69
N TRP A 34 -0.14 1.78 1.64
CA TRP A 34 1.03 0.91 1.80
C TRP A 34 0.64 -0.36 2.56
N VAL A 35 0.84 -1.50 1.91
CA VAL A 35 0.53 -2.82 2.47
C VAL A 35 1.85 -3.52 2.79
N ILE A 36 2.15 -3.62 4.08
CA ILE A 36 3.36 -4.31 4.56
C ILE A 36 3.23 -5.83 4.36
N ARG A 37 4.38 -6.50 4.19
CA ARG A 37 4.44 -7.93 3.88
C ARG A 37 3.75 -8.84 4.91
N ASP A 38 3.64 -8.40 6.16
CA ASP A 38 3.01 -9.16 7.25
C ASP A 38 1.49 -9.33 7.04
N GLN A 39 0.89 -8.53 6.15
CA GLN A 39 -0.49 -8.66 5.71
C GLN A 39 -0.67 -9.68 4.58
N LEU A 40 0.43 -10.18 3.99
CA LEU A 40 0.41 -11.12 2.87
C LEU A 40 0.60 -12.57 3.32
N THR A 41 0.52 -12.85 4.62
CA THR A 41 0.82 -14.18 5.17
C THR A 41 -0.33 -15.18 5.05
N SER A 42 -1.55 -14.70 4.82
CA SER A 42 -2.74 -15.54 4.64
C SER A 42 -3.82 -14.82 3.81
N ALA A 43 -4.79 -15.58 3.31
CA ALA A 43 -5.92 -15.05 2.54
C ALA A 43 -6.74 -14.05 3.36
N GLU A 44 -7.04 -14.37 4.62
CA GLU A 44 -7.92 -13.59 5.49
C GLU A 44 -7.37 -12.18 5.77
N LYS A 45 -6.05 -12.07 5.93
CA LYS A 45 -5.40 -10.76 6.09
C LYS A 45 -5.45 -9.95 4.81
N ILE A 46 -5.27 -10.58 3.66
CA ILE A 46 -5.37 -9.91 2.36
C ILE A 46 -6.80 -9.43 2.13
N ASP A 47 -7.80 -10.26 2.44
CA ASP A 47 -9.21 -9.89 2.35
C ASP A 47 -9.50 -8.66 3.22
N SER A 48 -9.01 -8.66 4.47
CA SER A 48 -9.13 -7.52 5.40
C SER A 48 -8.53 -6.23 4.82
N VAL A 49 -7.37 -6.32 4.16
CA VAL A 49 -6.72 -5.16 3.51
C VAL A 49 -7.56 -4.65 2.33
N VAL A 50 -8.06 -5.55 1.48
CA VAL A 50 -8.86 -5.18 0.30
C VAL A 50 -10.20 -4.58 0.72
N GLU A 51 -10.88 -5.17 1.71
CA GLU A 51 -12.12 -4.62 2.27
C GLU A 51 -11.90 -3.24 2.89
N PHE A 52 -10.83 -3.07 3.67
CA PHE A 52 -10.46 -1.77 4.23
C PHE A 52 -10.20 -0.75 3.13
N ALA A 53 -9.47 -1.13 2.08
CA ALA A 53 -9.18 -0.27 0.94
C ALA A 53 -10.46 0.20 0.24
N GLN A 54 -11.38 -0.73 -0.04
CA GLN A 54 -12.64 -0.42 -0.68
C GLN A 54 -13.53 0.48 0.18
N LYS A 55 -13.71 0.13 1.46
CA LYS A 55 -14.59 0.86 2.38
C LYS A 55 -14.17 2.32 2.54
N ASN A 56 -12.87 2.59 2.43
CA ASN A 56 -12.29 3.93 2.63
C ASN A 56 -11.89 4.63 1.32
N GLY A 57 -12.26 4.07 0.15
CA GLY A 57 -12.03 4.73 -1.14
C GLY A 57 -10.57 4.75 -1.62
N PHE A 58 -9.72 3.84 -1.15
CA PHE A 58 -8.35 3.70 -1.68
C PHE A 58 -8.37 3.20 -3.12
N THR A 59 -7.50 3.76 -3.95
CA THR A 59 -7.41 3.47 -5.40
C THR A 59 -6.15 2.70 -5.78
N ASP A 60 -5.10 2.77 -4.95
CA ASP A 60 -3.79 2.20 -5.24
C ASP A 60 -3.24 1.46 -4.02
N LEU A 61 -2.93 0.17 -4.17
CA LEU A 61 -2.25 -0.63 -3.15
C LEU A 61 -0.77 -0.76 -3.50
N PHE A 62 0.11 -0.31 -2.62
CA PHE A 62 1.56 -0.51 -2.71
C PHE A 62 1.94 -1.71 -1.84
N VAL A 63 2.04 -2.88 -2.47
CA VAL A 63 2.10 -4.18 -1.80
C VAL A 63 3.53 -4.65 -1.67
N GLN A 64 4.04 -4.83 -0.45
CA GLN A 64 5.42 -5.26 -0.19
C GLN A 64 5.62 -6.75 -0.54
N VAL A 65 5.81 -7.04 -1.82
CA VAL A 65 5.97 -8.42 -2.32
C VAL A 65 7.36 -9.00 -2.03
N ARG A 66 8.32 -8.14 -1.64
CA ARG A 66 9.70 -8.52 -1.28
C ARG A 66 10.18 -7.76 -0.04
N GLY A 67 10.57 -8.52 0.99
CA GLY A 67 10.94 -8.00 2.30
C GLY A 67 12.44 -8.06 2.61
N ARG A 68 12.95 -9.25 2.97
CA ARG A 68 14.31 -9.52 3.45
C ARG A 68 14.88 -10.76 2.76
N ASP A 69 15.23 -10.60 1.50
CA ASP A 69 15.62 -11.71 0.63
C ASP A 69 14.58 -12.84 0.48
N ASP A 70 13.30 -12.47 0.44
CA ASP A 70 12.18 -13.39 0.31
C ASP A 70 11.08 -12.85 -0.60
N ALA A 71 10.24 -13.76 -1.08
CA ALA A 71 9.12 -13.49 -1.97
C ALA A 71 7.79 -13.83 -1.30
N PHE A 72 6.81 -12.93 -1.47
CA PHE A 72 5.39 -13.14 -1.15
C PHE A 72 4.60 -13.47 -2.42
N TYR A 73 5.18 -14.33 -3.25
CA TYR A 73 4.64 -14.82 -4.52
C TYR A 73 5.41 -16.09 -4.92
N ASN A 74 4.88 -16.89 -5.85
CA ASN A 74 5.59 -18.05 -6.37
C ASN A 74 6.71 -17.61 -7.32
N SER A 75 7.95 -17.97 -7.00
CA SER A 75 9.13 -17.61 -7.78
C SER A 75 10.02 -18.81 -8.03
N ARG A 76 10.61 -18.87 -9.23
CA ARG A 76 11.60 -19.88 -9.61
C ARG A 76 13.02 -19.54 -9.13
N LYS A 77 13.27 -18.27 -8.79
CA LYS A 77 14.60 -17.76 -8.42
C LYS A 77 14.70 -17.38 -6.96
N ILE A 78 13.64 -16.77 -6.43
CA ILE A 78 13.61 -16.22 -5.09
C ILE A 78 12.85 -17.19 -4.18
N ARG A 79 13.42 -17.43 -3.01
CA ARG A 79 12.79 -18.22 -1.96
C ARG A 79 11.47 -17.58 -1.50
N LYS A 80 10.43 -18.39 -1.30
CA LYS A 80 9.20 -17.97 -0.63
C LYS A 80 9.48 -17.60 0.83
N SER A 81 8.82 -16.57 1.33
CA SER A 81 8.96 -16.15 2.73
C SER A 81 8.54 -17.27 3.69
N ARG A 82 9.31 -17.42 4.78
CA ARG A 82 8.99 -18.32 5.88
C ARG A 82 7.74 -17.89 6.66
N LEU A 83 7.28 -16.65 6.47
CA LEU A 83 6.04 -16.15 7.06
C LEU A 83 4.79 -16.74 6.39
N ILE A 84 4.94 -17.39 5.23
CA ILE A 84 3.87 -18.07 4.52
C ILE A 84 4.00 -19.57 4.83
N THR A 85 3.06 -20.09 5.61
CA THR A 85 3.08 -21.49 6.05
C THR A 85 2.51 -22.45 5.00
N GLN A 86 1.61 -21.97 4.16
CA GLN A 86 1.00 -22.75 3.07
C GLN A 86 1.89 -22.72 1.83
N SER A 87 2.48 -23.86 1.46
CA SER A 87 3.46 -23.95 0.36
C SER A 87 2.90 -23.49 -0.98
N ASP A 88 1.63 -23.77 -1.25
CA ASP A 88 1.03 -23.58 -2.58
C ASP A 88 0.36 -22.20 -2.71
N PHE A 89 0.17 -21.52 -1.58
CA PHE A 89 -0.45 -20.20 -1.54
C PHE A 89 0.46 -19.15 -2.18
N ASP A 90 -0.06 -18.43 -3.18
CA ASP A 90 0.61 -17.30 -3.82
C ASP A 90 -0.06 -15.98 -3.39
N PRO A 91 0.52 -15.25 -2.41
CA PRO A 91 -0.12 -14.05 -1.87
C PRO A 91 -0.31 -12.95 -2.91
N LEU A 92 0.68 -12.65 -3.76
CA LEU A 92 0.54 -11.63 -4.79
C LEU A 92 -0.55 -12.00 -5.79
N LYS A 93 -0.59 -13.25 -6.23
CA LYS A 93 -1.67 -13.72 -7.10
C LYS A 93 -3.04 -13.53 -6.40
N TYR A 94 -3.13 -13.91 -5.13
CA TYR A 94 -4.37 -13.77 -4.36
C TYR A 94 -4.81 -12.31 -4.24
N VAL A 95 -3.89 -11.37 -3.97
CA VAL A 95 -4.19 -9.92 -3.99
C VAL A 95 -4.76 -9.50 -5.35
N LEU A 96 -4.13 -9.91 -6.45
CA LEU A 96 -4.58 -9.56 -7.80
C LEU A 96 -5.96 -10.13 -8.13
N ASP A 97 -6.22 -11.36 -7.71
CA ASP A 97 -7.53 -11.99 -7.86
C ASP A 97 -8.59 -11.24 -7.03
N GLN A 98 -8.25 -10.86 -5.79
CA GLN A 98 -9.15 -10.11 -4.90
C GLN A 98 -9.46 -8.71 -5.42
N VAL A 99 -8.53 -8.01 -6.07
CA VAL A 99 -8.82 -6.67 -6.62
C VAL A 99 -9.47 -6.70 -8.00
N LYS A 100 -9.60 -7.87 -8.63
CA LYS A 100 -10.14 -7.99 -9.98
C LYS A 100 -11.56 -7.44 -10.05
N GLY A 101 -11.80 -6.55 -11.01
CA GLY A 101 -13.10 -5.87 -11.19
C GLY A 101 -13.37 -4.72 -10.21
N LYS A 102 -12.46 -4.45 -9.25
CA LYS A 102 -12.54 -3.31 -8.34
C LYS A 102 -11.75 -2.13 -8.93
N LYS A 103 -12.06 -0.90 -8.52
CA LYS A 103 -11.31 0.32 -8.91
C LYS A 103 -10.01 0.47 -8.10
N ILE A 104 -9.26 -0.62 -7.95
CA ILE A 104 -8.03 -0.69 -7.17
C ILE A 104 -6.91 -1.17 -8.08
N LYS A 105 -5.82 -0.40 -8.15
CA LYS A 105 -4.58 -0.77 -8.82
C LYS A 105 -3.61 -1.35 -7.81
N VAL A 106 -2.81 -2.33 -8.24
CA VAL A 106 -1.78 -2.96 -7.39
C VAL A 106 -0.41 -2.62 -7.93
N HIS A 107 0.43 -2.06 -7.08
CA HIS A 107 1.82 -1.72 -7.33
C HIS A 107 2.71 -2.63 -6.49
N ALA A 108 3.54 -3.44 -7.14
CA ALA A 108 4.47 -4.32 -6.45
C ALA A 108 5.64 -3.51 -5.85
N TRP A 109 5.65 -3.39 -4.53
CA TRP A 109 6.75 -2.78 -3.78
C TRP A 109 7.82 -3.83 -3.46
N VAL A 110 9.05 -3.54 -3.89
CA VAL A 110 10.21 -4.41 -3.72
C VAL A 110 11.30 -3.68 -2.94
N ASN A 111 11.76 -4.28 -1.83
CA ASN A 111 13.03 -3.89 -1.23
C ASN A 111 14.19 -4.44 -2.07
N VAL A 112 15.04 -3.55 -2.56
CA VAL A 112 16.14 -3.90 -3.49
C VAL A 112 17.39 -4.37 -2.75
N TYR A 113 17.89 -3.57 -1.80
CA TYR A 113 19.17 -3.83 -1.12
C TYR A 113 19.03 -4.34 0.32
N LEU A 114 17.84 -4.23 0.92
CA LEU A 114 17.61 -4.72 2.27
C LEU A 114 17.46 -6.25 2.26
N VAL A 115 18.50 -6.95 2.70
CA VAL A 115 18.51 -8.42 2.73
C VAL A 115 18.32 -8.99 4.13
N TRP A 116 18.74 -8.31 5.20
CA TRP A 116 18.61 -8.81 6.57
C TRP A 116 18.78 -7.71 7.61
N THR A 117 18.17 -7.89 8.78
CA THR A 117 18.26 -6.92 9.89
C THR A 117 18.43 -7.58 11.26
N SER A 118 18.43 -8.91 11.36
CA SER A 118 18.53 -9.61 12.65
C SER A 118 19.98 -9.90 13.00
N ARG A 119 20.32 -9.84 14.29
CA ARG A 119 21.62 -10.29 14.80
C ARG A 119 21.83 -11.79 14.63
N LYS A 120 20.74 -12.57 14.64
CA LYS A 120 20.80 -14.01 14.37
C LYS A 120 20.96 -14.21 12.87
N LEU A 121 21.98 -14.97 12.47
CA LEU A 121 22.19 -15.30 11.07
C LEU A 121 20.98 -16.07 10.49
N PRO A 122 20.66 -15.82 9.21
CA PRO A 122 19.61 -16.56 8.54
C PRO A 122 20.05 -18.01 8.28
N ASP A 123 19.10 -18.82 7.84
CA ASP A 123 19.39 -20.17 7.41
C ASP A 123 20.31 -20.23 6.18
N LYS A 124 20.92 -21.40 5.93
CA LYS A 124 21.90 -21.62 4.86
C LYS A 124 21.39 -21.32 3.44
N SER A 125 20.07 -21.25 3.21
CA SER A 125 19.50 -20.99 1.89
C SER A 125 19.46 -19.50 1.52
N HIS A 126 19.62 -18.60 2.49
CA HIS A 126 19.55 -17.14 2.34
C HIS A 126 20.77 -16.57 1.60
N VAL A 127 20.59 -15.47 0.83
CA VAL A 127 21.70 -14.82 0.09
C VAL A 127 22.91 -14.46 0.94
N ILE A 128 22.73 -14.03 2.21
CA ILE A 128 23.84 -13.73 3.12
C ILE A 128 24.74 -14.96 3.34
N MET A 129 24.15 -16.14 3.44
CA MET A 129 24.89 -17.38 3.67
C MET A 129 25.51 -17.92 2.37
N LYS A 130 24.82 -17.75 1.24
CA LYS A 130 25.27 -18.26 -0.07
C LYS A 130 26.30 -17.39 -0.76
N SER A 131 26.22 -16.07 -0.56
CA SER A 131 27.00 -15.07 -1.30
C SER A 131 27.40 -13.92 -0.36
N PRO A 132 28.17 -14.20 0.71
CA PRO A 132 28.54 -13.18 1.70
C PRO A 132 29.30 -12.00 1.09
N GLY A 133 30.05 -12.23 0.00
CA GLY A 133 30.76 -11.17 -0.73
C GLY A 133 29.87 -10.14 -1.44
N TRP A 134 28.55 -10.38 -1.52
CA TRP A 134 27.59 -9.40 -2.07
C TRP A 134 27.06 -8.44 -0.99
N CYS A 135 27.35 -8.68 0.28
CA CYS A 135 26.75 -7.94 1.39
C CYS A 135 27.65 -6.80 1.86
N ALA A 136 27.10 -5.59 1.89
CA ALA A 136 27.64 -4.50 2.68
C ALA A 136 27.02 -4.55 4.08
N VAL A 137 27.86 -4.56 5.11
CA VAL A 137 27.45 -4.60 6.52
C VAL A 137 28.18 -3.49 7.25
N ASP A 138 27.45 -2.69 8.03
CA ASP A 138 28.04 -1.69 8.89
C ASP A 138 28.95 -2.36 9.93
N LYS A 139 30.08 -1.71 10.23
CA LYS A 139 31.06 -2.19 11.21
C LYS A 139 30.64 -1.92 12.64
#